data_AF-A0A6C0CK80-F1
#
_entry.id   AF-A0A6C0CK80-F1
#
_cell.length_a   1.000
_cell.length_b   1.000
_cell.length_c   1.000
_cell.angle_alpha   90.00
_cell.angle_beta   90.00
_cell.angle_gamma   90.00
#
_symmetry.space_group_name_H-M   'P 1'
#
loop_
_entity.id
_entity.type
_entity.pdbx_description
1 polymer ?
#
loop_
_entity_poly.entity_id
_entity_poly.type
_entity_poly.pdbx_seq_one_letter_code
_entity_poly.pdbx_strand_id
1 'polypeptide(L)'
;MASATCKKGFHPRKRYTRKAYTRKTKTRVASVKVRPTTCVRGYTGPGKGIGHLKKGALSRYGYGTFKSARSRHIALNAAAKHDGPLTVYRRLNALAVYTKHTAPATSKAALADRAYIGENFGYKAGGK
;
A
#
# COMPACT_ATOMS: atom_id res chain seq x y z
N MET A 1 -17.19 22.77 25.27
CA MET A 1 -18.37 21.93 24.92
C MET A 1 -17.87 20.56 24.48
N ALA A 2 -18.31 19.51 25.18
CA ALA A 2 -17.69 18.19 25.15
C ALA A 2 -17.84 17.47 23.79
N SER A 3 -16.71 17.10 23.19
CA SER A 3 -16.63 16.09 22.13
C SER A 3 -17.09 14.75 22.71
N ALA A 4 -17.87 13.97 21.97
CA ALA A 4 -18.22 12.60 22.38
C ALA A 4 -16.93 11.84 22.74
N THR A 5 -16.80 11.39 23.99
CA THR A 5 -15.68 10.56 24.45
C THR A 5 -15.78 9.19 23.78
N CYS A 6 -15.07 9.00 22.67
CA CYS A 6 -15.03 7.73 21.95
C CYS A 6 -14.20 6.68 22.69
N LYS A 7 -14.63 5.42 22.64
CA LYS A 7 -13.84 4.27 23.13
C LYS A 7 -12.49 4.21 22.40
N LYS A 8 -11.46 3.66 23.06
CA LYS A 8 -10.11 3.47 22.47
C LYS A 8 -10.20 2.74 21.13
N GLY A 9 -9.56 3.27 20.09
CA GLY A 9 -9.61 2.74 18.71
C GLY A 9 -10.78 3.27 17.85
N PHE A 10 -11.63 4.14 18.40
CA PHE A 10 -12.69 4.82 17.67
C PHE A 10 -12.45 6.33 17.67
N HIS A 11 -12.85 6.98 16.58
CA HIS A 11 -12.71 8.43 16.42
C HIS A 11 -14.08 9.04 16.07
N PRO A 12 -14.38 10.27 16.50
CA PRO A 12 -15.62 10.93 16.14
C PRO A 12 -15.68 11.14 14.62
N ARG A 13 -16.84 10.85 14.01
CA ARG A 13 -17.04 11.10 12.58
C ARG A 13 -16.73 12.57 12.24
N LYS A 14 -16.21 12.83 11.04
CA LYS A 14 -15.99 14.22 10.59
C LYS A 14 -17.33 14.97 10.58
N ARG A 15 -17.34 16.14 11.21
CA ARG A 15 -18.49 17.08 11.19
C ARG A 15 -18.78 17.52 9.76
N TYR A 16 -20.05 17.61 9.40
CA TYR A 16 -20.51 18.11 8.11
C TYR A 16 -21.65 19.12 8.28
N THR A 17 -21.86 19.94 7.26
CA THR A 17 -22.97 20.92 7.24
C THR A 17 -24.16 20.30 6.55
N ARG A 18 -25.28 20.18 7.26
CA ARG A 18 -26.56 19.83 6.63
C ARG A 18 -27.14 21.09 6.01
N LYS A 19 -27.44 21.04 4.70
CA LYS A 19 -28.11 22.14 3.98
C LYS A 19 -29.52 22.36 4.51
N ALA A 20 -30.05 23.55 4.31
CA ALA A 20 -31.44 23.86 4.58
C ALA A 20 -32.37 23.04 3.66
N TYR A 21 -33.55 22.66 4.14
CA TYR A 21 -34.55 21.93 3.36
C TYR A 21 -35.96 22.20 3.91
N THR A 22 -36.98 21.90 3.12
CA THR A 22 -38.39 22.05 3.51
C THR A 22 -39.00 20.68 3.78
N ARG A 23 -39.72 20.54 4.90
CA ARG A 23 -40.42 19.29 5.25
C ARG A 23 -41.71 19.13 4.45
N LYS A 24 -42.26 17.91 4.41
CA LYS A 24 -43.59 17.64 3.82
C LYS A 24 -44.71 18.45 4.49
N THR A 25 -44.55 18.79 5.77
CA THR A 25 -45.44 19.67 6.54
C THR A 25 -45.24 21.17 6.24
N LYS A 26 -44.57 21.52 5.13
CA LYS A 26 -44.26 22.89 4.66
C LYS A 26 -43.41 23.76 5.59
N THR A 27 -42.86 23.19 6.66
CA THR A 27 -41.93 23.89 7.56
C THR A 27 -40.50 23.92 6.99
N ARG A 28 -39.87 25.10 6.97
CA ARG A 28 -38.48 25.28 6.51
C ARG A 28 -37.51 24.98 7.65
N VAL A 29 -36.54 24.09 7.40
CA VAL A 29 -35.46 23.75 8.33
C VAL A 29 -34.19 24.46 7.87
N ALA A 30 -33.60 25.27 8.76
CA ALA A 30 -32.34 25.95 8.49
C ALA A 30 -31.16 24.97 8.34
N SER A 31 -30.07 25.46 7.73
CA SER A 31 -28.81 24.73 7.68
C SER A 31 -28.18 24.68 9.08
N VAL A 32 -27.49 23.59 9.39
CA VAL A 32 -26.81 23.43 10.68
C VAL A 32 -25.54 22.61 10.54
N LYS A 33 -24.53 22.92 11.36
CA LYS A 33 -23.34 22.09 11.50
C LYS A 33 -23.68 20.89 12.37
N VAL A 34 -23.74 19.70 11.78
CA VAL A 34 -24.14 18.48 12.48
C VAL A 34 -23.00 18.07 13.41
N ARG A 35 -23.31 17.92 14.70
CA ARG A 35 -22.38 17.40 15.70
C ARG A 35 -22.15 15.90 15.46
N PRO A 36 -20.91 15.40 15.58
CA PRO A 36 -20.65 13.99 15.43
C PRO A 36 -21.18 13.22 16.64
N THR A 37 -22.31 12.54 16.46
CA THR A 37 -22.97 11.70 17.46
C THR A 37 -22.46 10.26 17.46
N THR A 38 -21.74 9.85 16.42
CA THR A 38 -21.25 8.48 16.25
C THR A 38 -19.73 8.44 16.18
N CYS A 39 -19.15 7.52 16.94
CA CYS A 39 -17.75 7.15 16.86
C CYS A 39 -17.61 6.03 15.83
N VAL A 40 -16.73 6.20 14.86
CA VAL A 40 -16.43 5.19 13.84
C VAL A 40 -15.07 4.57 14.14
N ARG A 41 -14.93 3.27 13.89
CA ARG A 41 -13.61 2.63 13.91
C ARG A 41 -12.81 3.25 12.77
N GLY A 42 -11.87 4.10 13.14
CA GLY A 42 -11.18 4.98 12.19
C GLY A 42 -10.07 4.26 11.44
N TYR A 43 -9.76 4.77 10.25
CA TYR A 43 -8.48 4.52 9.59
C TYR A 43 -7.37 5.13 10.45
N THR A 44 -6.55 4.30 11.10
CA THR A 44 -5.46 4.72 12.00
C THR A 44 -4.23 5.24 11.26
N GLY A 45 -4.39 5.72 10.03
CA GLY A 45 -3.28 6.00 9.12
C GLY A 45 -2.75 4.75 8.43
N PRO A 46 -1.75 4.90 7.53
CA PRO A 46 -1.02 3.76 7.02
C PRO A 46 -0.43 3.01 8.22
N GLY A 47 -0.66 1.69 8.31
CA GLY A 47 -0.08 0.86 9.36
C GLY A 47 1.46 0.86 9.32
N LYS A 48 2.11 -0.16 9.92
CA LYS A 48 3.59 -0.26 9.98
C LYS A 48 4.34 -0.29 8.62
N GLY A 49 3.65 -0.13 7.49
CA GLY A 49 4.23 -0.16 6.15
C GLY A 49 4.83 -1.53 5.81
N ILE A 50 5.62 -1.58 4.74
CA ILE A 50 6.33 -2.81 4.31
C ILE A 50 7.69 -3.00 4.99
N GLY A 51 8.10 -2.07 5.86
CA GLY A 51 9.40 -2.09 6.55
C GLY A 51 10.59 -1.87 5.63
N HIS A 52 11.76 -1.52 6.19
CA HIS A 52 12.93 -1.16 5.38
C HIS A 52 13.43 -2.30 4.48
N LEU A 53 13.88 -1.96 3.27
CA LEU A 53 14.51 -2.90 2.36
C LEU A 53 15.89 -3.29 2.90
N LYS A 54 16.15 -4.59 3.07
CA LYS A 54 17.49 -5.08 3.41
C LYS A 54 18.48 -4.70 2.30
N LYS A 55 19.48 -3.89 2.65
CA LYS A 55 20.58 -3.53 1.75
C LYS A 55 21.30 -4.79 1.26
N GLY A 56 21.74 -4.81 0.02
CA GLY A 56 22.55 -5.91 -0.51
C GLY A 56 21.80 -7.17 -0.97
N ALA A 57 20.51 -7.30 -0.65
CA ALA A 57 19.81 -8.59 -0.73
C ALA A 57 19.68 -9.15 -2.16
N LEU A 58 19.52 -8.29 -3.17
CA LEU A 58 19.51 -8.67 -4.58
C LEU A 58 20.85 -8.39 -5.26
N SER A 59 21.56 -7.34 -4.85
CA SER A 59 22.84 -6.96 -5.47
C SER A 59 23.94 -7.98 -5.23
N ARG A 60 23.89 -8.76 -4.13
CA ARG A 60 24.81 -9.90 -3.91
C ARG A 60 24.77 -10.97 -5.00
N TYR A 61 23.66 -11.07 -5.74
CA TYR A 61 23.52 -11.95 -6.90
C TYR A 61 23.82 -11.23 -8.23
N GLY A 62 24.28 -9.99 -8.17
CA GLY A 62 24.58 -9.18 -9.35
C GLY A 62 23.38 -8.44 -9.94
N TYR A 63 22.23 -8.40 -9.25
CA TYR A 63 21.04 -7.69 -9.73
C TYR A 63 21.23 -6.17 -9.66
N GLY A 64 20.85 -5.48 -10.75
CA GLY A 64 20.78 -4.02 -10.82
C GLY A 64 19.85 -3.59 -11.94
N THR A 65 18.97 -2.61 -11.67
CA THR A 65 17.93 -2.18 -12.64
C THR A 65 18.48 -1.48 -13.87
N PHE A 66 19.70 -0.94 -13.80
CA PHE A 66 20.43 -0.36 -14.92
C PHE A 66 21.00 -1.41 -15.89
N LYS A 67 21.05 -2.69 -15.50
CA LYS A 67 21.55 -3.76 -16.35
C LYS A 67 20.49 -4.22 -17.36
N SER A 68 20.94 -4.88 -18.43
CA SER A 68 20.06 -5.49 -19.43
C SER A 68 19.12 -6.54 -18.81
N ALA A 69 17.95 -6.75 -19.40
CA ALA A 69 16.95 -7.70 -18.90
C ALA A 69 17.54 -9.11 -18.74
N ARG A 70 18.34 -9.57 -19.73
CA ARG A 70 19.04 -10.85 -19.66
C ARG A 70 19.93 -10.96 -18.41
N SER A 71 20.75 -9.94 -18.13
CA SER A 71 21.62 -9.94 -16.95
C SER A 71 20.83 -9.93 -15.64
N ARG A 72 19.73 -9.17 -15.59
CA ARG A 72 18.83 -9.16 -14.43
C ARG A 72 18.22 -10.54 -14.19
N HIS A 73 17.69 -11.18 -15.23
CA HIS A 73 17.06 -12.50 -15.12
C HIS A 73 18.06 -13.57 -14.65
N ILE A 74 19.31 -13.55 -15.13
CA ILE A 74 20.37 -14.45 -14.65
C ILE A 74 20.60 -14.27 -13.15
N ALA A 75 20.76 -13.03 -12.69
CA ALA A 75 20.93 -12.71 -11.27
C ALA A 75 19.73 -13.15 -10.43
N LEU A 76 18.51 -12.95 -10.94
CA LEU A 76 17.29 -13.33 -10.25
C LEU A 76 17.09 -14.84 -10.19
N ASN A 77 17.50 -15.58 -11.21
CA ASN A 77 17.47 -17.05 -11.19
C ASN A 77 18.43 -17.60 -10.14
N ALA A 78 19.63 -17.00 -10.00
CA ALA A 78 20.55 -17.34 -8.92
C ALA A 78 19.96 -17.01 -7.54
N ALA A 79 19.36 -15.83 -7.40
CA ALA A 79 18.70 -15.41 -6.16
C ALA A 79 17.52 -16.32 -5.78
N ALA A 80 16.71 -16.74 -6.75
CA ALA A 80 15.55 -17.59 -6.54
C ALA A 80 15.95 -19.00 -6.10
N LYS A 81 17.05 -19.53 -6.64
CA LYS A 81 17.63 -20.81 -6.21
C LYS A 81 18.15 -20.76 -4.76
N HIS A 82 18.76 -19.65 -4.36
CA HIS A 82 19.39 -19.54 -3.04
C HIS A 82 18.41 -19.11 -1.92
N ASP A 83 17.58 -18.09 -2.17
CA ASP A 83 16.70 -17.48 -1.14
C ASP A 83 15.23 -17.91 -1.26
N GLY A 84 14.89 -18.64 -2.32
CA GLY A 84 13.53 -19.00 -2.67
C GLY A 84 12.81 -17.93 -3.52
N PRO A 85 11.95 -18.35 -4.47
CA PRO A 85 11.31 -17.45 -5.42
C PRO A 85 10.35 -16.45 -4.76
N LEU A 86 9.64 -16.85 -3.70
CA LEU A 86 8.73 -15.96 -2.96
C LEU A 86 9.49 -14.82 -2.26
N THR A 87 10.67 -15.10 -1.74
CA THR A 87 11.52 -14.09 -1.08
C THR A 87 11.99 -13.06 -2.10
N VAL A 88 12.45 -13.52 -3.27
CA VAL A 88 12.88 -12.66 -4.38
C VAL A 88 11.72 -11.81 -4.89
N TYR A 89 10.54 -12.41 -5.08
CA TYR A 89 9.32 -11.70 -5.45
C TYR A 89 9.00 -10.54 -4.51
N ARG A 90 8.97 -10.80 -3.19
CA ARG A 90 8.66 -9.79 -2.18
C ARG A 90 9.68 -8.65 -2.18
N ARG A 91 10.96 -8.95 -2.41
CA ARG A 91 12.02 -7.92 -2.52
C ARG A 91 11.85 -7.06 -3.77
N LEU A 92 11.55 -7.65 -4.92
CA LEU A 92 11.27 -6.91 -6.16
C LEU A 92 10.02 -6.04 -6.02
N ASN A 93 8.97 -6.56 -5.37
CA ASN A 93 7.77 -5.80 -5.08
C ASN A 93 8.05 -4.62 -4.13
N ALA A 94 8.84 -4.84 -3.08
CA ALA A 94 9.25 -3.78 -2.17
C ALA A 94 10.07 -2.70 -2.89
N LEU A 95 11.02 -3.12 -3.75
CA LEU A 95 11.80 -2.20 -4.58
C LEU A 95 10.88 -1.33 -5.45
N ALA A 96 9.93 -1.94 -6.15
CA ALA A 96 8.97 -1.22 -6.98
C ALA A 96 8.14 -0.20 -6.17
N VAL A 97 7.64 -0.58 -4.99
CA VAL A 97 6.86 0.32 -4.13
C VAL A 97 7.72 1.50 -3.65
N TYR A 98 8.95 1.23 -3.21
CA TYR A 98 9.86 2.28 -2.72
C TYR A 98 10.28 3.27 -3.80
N THR A 99 10.49 2.80 -5.03
CA THR A 99 10.95 3.65 -6.13
C THR A 99 9.83 4.21 -6.99
N LYS A 100 8.56 3.92 -6.67
CA LYS A 100 7.39 4.32 -7.48
C LYS A 100 7.37 5.82 -7.80
N HIS A 101 7.70 6.66 -6.81
CA HIS A 101 7.66 8.12 -6.94
C HIS A 101 9.03 8.75 -7.17
N THR A 102 10.11 8.13 -6.67
CA THR A 102 11.47 8.68 -6.74
C THR A 102 12.22 8.27 -7.99
N ALA A 103 11.99 7.06 -8.50
CA ALA A 103 12.63 6.54 -9.71
C ALA A 103 11.65 5.63 -10.49
N PRO A 104 10.72 6.21 -11.26
CA PRO A 104 9.66 5.45 -11.95
C PRO A 104 10.20 4.40 -12.92
N ALA A 105 11.34 4.65 -13.58
CA ALA A 105 12.00 3.68 -14.46
C ALA A 105 12.43 2.41 -13.70
N THR A 106 13.06 2.58 -12.53
CA THR A 106 13.44 1.50 -11.62
C THR A 106 12.20 0.74 -11.14
N SER A 107 11.12 1.45 -10.82
CA SER A 107 9.85 0.82 -10.42
C SER A 107 9.27 -0.06 -11.53
N LYS A 108 9.28 0.40 -12.79
CA LYS A 108 8.79 -0.37 -13.94
C LYS A 108 9.64 -1.61 -14.18
N ALA A 109 10.97 -1.47 -14.16
CA ALA A 109 11.90 -2.59 -14.30
C ALA A 109 11.69 -3.65 -13.20
N ALA A 110 11.58 -3.22 -11.95
CA ALA A 110 11.34 -4.10 -10.81
C ALA A 110 10.00 -4.84 -10.92
N LEU A 111 8.94 -4.19 -11.45
CA LEU A 111 7.65 -4.86 -11.68
C LEU A 111 7.69 -5.91 -12.80
N ALA A 112 8.42 -5.64 -13.88
CA ALA A 112 8.61 -6.60 -14.97
C ALA A 112 9.41 -7.82 -14.50
N ASP A 113 10.54 -7.57 -13.81
CA ASP A 113 11.38 -8.61 -13.22
C ASP A 113 10.61 -9.43 -12.16
N ARG A 114 9.70 -8.77 -11.42
CA ARG A 114 8.81 -9.41 -10.46
C ARG A 114 7.87 -10.40 -11.16
N ALA A 115 7.26 -9.99 -12.27
CA ALA A 115 6.37 -10.83 -13.08
C ALA A 115 7.14 -12.05 -13.65
N TYR A 116 8.35 -11.82 -14.18
CA TYR A 116 9.23 -12.88 -14.66
C TYR A 116 9.47 -13.99 -13.62
N ILE A 117 9.76 -13.63 -12.37
CA ILE A 117 9.93 -14.64 -11.29
C ILE A 117 8.61 -15.37 -11.01
N GLY A 118 7.46 -14.71 -11.19
CA GLY A 118 6.14 -15.30 -10.92
C GLY A 118 5.74 -16.34 -11.93
N GLU A 119 5.95 -16.00 -13.20
CA GLU A 119 5.68 -16.87 -14.32
C GLU A 119 6.63 -18.08 -14.33
N ASN A 120 7.92 -17.86 -14.09
CA ASN A 120 8.91 -18.94 -14.22
C ASN A 120 9.02 -19.87 -13.01
N PHE A 121 8.80 -19.36 -11.79
CA PHE A 121 8.96 -20.15 -10.57
C PHE A 121 7.63 -20.47 -9.88
N GLY A 122 6.50 -20.11 -10.50
CA GLY A 122 5.16 -20.57 -10.09
C GLY A 122 4.72 -20.13 -8.68
N TYR A 123 5.21 -18.99 -8.16
CA TYR A 123 4.71 -18.52 -6.87
C TYR A 123 3.33 -17.89 -7.06
N LYS A 124 2.28 -18.53 -6.55
CA LYS A 124 1.02 -17.84 -6.22
C LYS A 124 1.24 -17.16 -4.89
N ALA A 125 1.17 -15.82 -4.85
CA ALA A 125 1.12 -15.11 -3.58
C ALA A 125 -0.04 -15.72 -2.77
N GLY A 126 0.29 -16.43 -1.69
CA GLY A 126 -0.63 -17.33 -1.01
C GLY A 126 -2.04 -16.76 -0.90
N GLY A 127 -2.97 -17.40 -1.61
CA GLY A 127 -4.38 -17.24 -1.36
C GLY A 127 -4.65 -17.64 0.09
N LYS A 128 -5.30 -16.72 0.81
CA LYS A 128 -6.24 -17.11 1.84
C LYS A 128 -7.62 -16.95 1.25
#